data_AF-A0A432T7I7-F1
#
_entry.id   AF-A0A432T7I7-F1
#
_cell.length_a   1.000
_cell.length_b   1.000
_cell.length_c   1.000
_cell.angle_alpha   90.00
_cell.angle_beta   90.00
_cell.angle_gamma   90.00
#
_symmetry.space_group_name_H-M   'P 1'
#
loop_
_entity.id
_entity.type
_entity.pdbx_description
1 polymer ?
#
loop_
_entity_poly.entity_id
_entity_poly.type
_entity_poly.pdbx_seq_one_letter_code
_entity_poly.pdbx_strand_id
1 'polypeptide(L)'
;MAETVDLSVGNILKLHAKAQLQSDDLYTFLKRELPDITAEDRLKYLSAILNDFFEAYHYDNEDEFRADGYIIKRFYPKGELDADDE
;
A
#
# COMPACT_ATOMS: atom_id res chain seq x y z
N MET A 1 2.96 -22.86 3.99
CA MET A 1 4.32 -22.57 3.49
C MET A 1 4.53 -21.10 3.76
N ALA A 2 5.63 -20.69 4.40
CA ALA A 2 5.86 -19.27 4.67
C ALA A 2 6.23 -18.60 3.34
N GLU A 3 5.26 -17.95 2.70
CA GLU A 3 5.53 -17.09 1.56
C GLU A 3 6.38 -15.93 2.07
N THR A 4 7.64 -15.91 1.66
CA THR A 4 8.61 -14.90 2.06
C THR A 4 8.18 -13.55 1.52
N VAL A 5 7.87 -12.62 2.42
CA VAL A 5 7.57 -11.22 2.10
C VAL A 5 8.75 -10.61 1.31
N ASP A 6 8.52 -10.26 0.04
CA ASP A 6 9.53 -9.66 -0.83
C ASP A 6 9.49 -8.13 -0.69
N LEU A 7 10.16 -7.61 0.33
CA LEU A 7 10.29 -6.18 0.59
C LEU A 7 11.42 -5.52 -0.22
N SER A 8 11.85 -6.14 -1.31
CA SER A 8 12.88 -5.62 -2.21
C SER A 8 12.41 -4.31 -2.85
N VAL A 9 13.32 -3.33 -3.00
CA VAL A 9 13.02 -2.00 -3.57
C VAL A 9 12.26 -2.10 -4.90
N GLY A 10 12.67 -3.00 -5.79
CA GLY A 10 12.00 -3.19 -7.09
C GLY A 10 10.56 -3.67 -6.98
N ASN A 11 10.23 -4.49 -5.99
CA ASN A 11 8.87 -4.97 -5.76
C ASN A 11 8.01 -3.90 -5.08
N ILE A 12 8.54 -3.19 -4.09
CA ILE A 12 7.86 -2.06 -3.44
C ILE A 12 7.54 -0.97 -4.46
N LEU A 13 8.49 -0.59 -5.31
CA LEU A 13 8.28 0.40 -6.36
C LEU A 13 7.22 -0.06 -7.37
N LYS A 14 7.22 -1.34 -7.75
CA LYS A 14 6.20 -1.91 -8.64
C LYS A 14 4.80 -1.90 -8.01
N LEU A 15 4.69 -2.26 -6.73
CA LEU A 15 3.44 -2.24 -5.98
C LEU A 15 2.94 -0.80 -5.80
N HIS A 16 3.84 0.12 -5.45
CA HIS A 16 3.55 1.55 -5.35
C HIS A 16 3.01 2.10 -6.68
N ALA A 17 3.72 1.89 -7.79
CA ALA A 17 3.29 2.35 -9.10
C ALA A 17 1.91 1.78 -9.49
N LYS A 18 1.68 0.49 -9.26
CA LYS A 18 0.36 -0.14 -9.49
C LYS A 18 -0.74 0.43 -8.60
N ALA A 19 -0.41 0.77 -7.35
CA ALA A 19 -1.36 1.40 -6.44
C ALA A 19 -1.72 2.81 -6.92
N GLN A 20 -0.73 3.59 -7.39
CA GLN A 20 -0.94 4.94 -7.91
C GLN A 20 -1.84 5.01 -9.15
N LEU A 21 -1.89 3.94 -9.95
CA LEU A 21 -2.79 3.83 -11.11
C LEU A 21 -4.24 3.46 -10.75
N GLN A 22 -4.54 3.30 -9.46
CA GLN A 22 -5.85 2.87 -8.98
C GLN A 22 -6.43 3.90 -8.01
N SER A 23 -7.73 3.80 -7.75
CA SER A 23 -8.44 4.69 -6.81
C SER A 23 -8.73 4.03 -5.46
N ASP A 24 -8.32 2.78 -5.28
CA ASP A 24 -8.49 2.04 -4.02
C ASP A 24 -7.43 2.44 -2.99
N ASP A 25 -7.74 2.29 -1.70
CA ASP A 25 -6.75 2.48 -0.65
C ASP A 25 -5.64 1.41 -0.72
N LEU A 26 -4.45 1.77 -0.26
CA LEU A 26 -3.25 0.96 -0.35
C LEU A 26 -3.42 -0.42 0.28
N TYR A 27 -4.14 -0.53 1.40
CA TYR A 27 -4.36 -1.81 2.05
C TYR A 27 -5.31 -2.70 1.25
N THR A 28 -6.42 -2.14 0.76
CA THR A 28 -7.37 -2.85 -0.10
C THR A 28 -6.70 -3.31 -1.40
N PHE A 29 -5.86 -2.46 -2.00
CA PHE A 29 -5.02 -2.83 -3.14
C PHE A 29 -4.11 -4.02 -2.81
N LEU A 30 -3.36 -3.95 -1.71
CA LEU A 30 -2.47 -5.03 -1.30
C LEU A 30 -3.24 -6.31 -0.97
N LYS A 31 -4.47 -6.21 -0.44
CA LYS A 31 -5.34 -7.36 -0.19
C LYS A 31 -5.82 -8.02 -1.47
N ARG A 32 -6.03 -7.24 -2.53
CA ARG A 32 -6.43 -7.75 -3.84
C ARG A 32 -5.26 -8.38 -4.60
N GLU A 33 -4.09 -7.73 -4.60
CA GLU A 33 -2.89 -8.26 -5.28
C GLU A 33 -2.27 -9.44 -4.53
N LEU A 34 -2.31 -9.42 -3.20
CA LEU A 34 -1.72 -10.44 -2.32
C LEU A 34 -2.79 -10.99 -1.37
N PRO A 35 -3.76 -11.79 -1.88
CA PRO A 35 -4.82 -12.36 -1.06
C PRO A 35 -4.33 -13.54 -0.20
N ASP A 36 -3.27 -14.24 -0.62
CA ASP A 36 -2.76 -15.45 0.05
C ASP A 36 -1.94 -15.14 1.32
N ILE A 37 -1.40 -13.92 1.42
CA ILE A 37 -0.58 -13.51 2.58
C ILE A 37 -1.42 -13.10 3.79
N THR A 38 -0.80 -13.22 4.96
CA THR A 38 -1.41 -12.82 6.24
C THR A 38 -1.61 -11.30 6.31
N ALA A 39 -2.52 -10.86 7.19
CA ALA A 39 -2.71 -9.43 7.45
C ALA A 39 -1.41 -8.77 7.95
N GLU A 40 -0.61 -9.47 8.76
CA GLU A 40 0.66 -8.97 9.27
C GLU A 40 1.68 -8.74 8.13
N ASP A 41 1.82 -9.69 7.22
CA ASP A 41 2.73 -9.54 6.08
C ASP A 41 2.27 -8.44 5.12
N ARG A 42 0.96 -8.29 4.96
CA ARG A 42 0.37 -7.17 4.21
C ARG A 42 0.68 -5.83 4.86
N LEU A 43 0.63 -5.75 6.19
CA LEU A 43 1.02 -4.54 6.94
C LEU A 43 2.52 -4.24 6.79
N LYS A 44 3.38 -5.26 6.67
CA LYS A 44 4.81 -5.06 6.35
C LYS A 44 4.99 -4.41 4.97
N TYR A 45 4.27 -4.87 3.95
CA TYR A 45 4.27 -4.24 2.63
C TYR A 45 3.75 -2.80 2.68
N LEU A 46 2.62 -2.58 3.34
CA LEU A 46 2.05 -1.24 3.51
C LEU A 46 3.05 -0.29 4.17
N SER A 47 3.70 -0.74 5.25
CA SER A 47 4.70 0.05 5.95
C SER A 47 5.93 0.33 5.08
N ALA A 48 6.39 -0.65 4.30
CA ALA A 48 7.53 -0.47 3.39
C ALA A 48 7.23 0.53 2.28
N ILE A 49 6.05 0.47 1.66
CA ILE A 49 5.61 1.44 0.65
C ILE A 49 5.51 2.84 1.27
N LEU A 50 4.88 2.96 2.43
CA LEU A 50 4.74 4.25 3.09
C LEU A 50 6.08 4.82 3.58
N ASN A 51 7.06 3.99 3.94
CA ASN A 51 8.36 4.48 4.37
C ASN A 51 9.08 5.26 3.26
N ASP A 52 9.02 4.76 2.01
CA ASP A 52 9.66 5.41 0.86
C ASP A 52 8.75 6.44 0.17
N PHE A 53 7.43 6.20 0.14
CA PHE A 53 6.49 6.94 -0.71
C PHE A 53 5.36 7.61 0.06
N PHE A 54 5.52 7.87 1.37
CA PHE A 54 4.46 8.48 2.20
C PHE A 54 3.80 9.70 1.55
N GLU A 55 4.62 10.57 0.97
CA GLU A 55 4.19 11.84 0.39
C GLU A 55 3.28 11.65 -0.84
N ALA A 56 3.38 10.52 -1.54
CA ALA A 56 2.55 10.19 -2.69
C ALA A 56 1.16 9.64 -2.32
N TYR A 57 0.85 9.54 -1.02
CA TYR A 57 -0.45 9.11 -0.51
C TYR A 57 -1.13 10.22 0.30
N HIS A 58 -2.43 10.29 0.17
CA HIS A 58 -3.29 11.08 1.05
C HIS A 58 -3.98 10.14 2.05
N TYR A 59 -4.10 10.55 3.29
CA TYR A 59 -4.85 9.83 4.31
C TYR A 59 -5.63 10.84 5.15
N ASP A 60 -6.80 10.41 5.59
CA ASP A 60 -7.57 11.16 6.57
C ASP A 60 -7.31 10.58 7.96
N ASN A 61 -7.33 11.42 9.00
CA ASN A 61 -7.08 10.96 10.36
C ASN A 61 -8.28 10.24 10.96
N GLU A 62 -9.48 10.52 10.46
CA GLU A 62 -10.74 9.90 10.89
C GLU A 62 -11.08 8.66 10.04
N ASP A 63 -10.42 8.49 8.89
CA ASP A 63 -10.65 7.37 7.97
C ASP A 63 -9.75 6.16 8.30
N GLU A 64 -10.27 5.34 9.20
CA GLU A 64 -9.70 4.06 9.61
C GLU A 64 -10.71 2.92 9.46
N PHE A 65 -10.21 1.70 9.25
CA PHE A 65 -11.03 0.50 9.25
C PHE A 65 -10.36 -0.60 10.07
N ARG A 66 -11.16 -1.56 10.52
CA ARG A 66 -10.68 -2.72 11.25
C ARG A 66 -10.54 -3.91 10.32
N ALA A 67 -9.36 -4.52 10.29
CA ALA A 67 -9.12 -5.77 9.58
C ALA A 67 -8.23 -6.69 10.43
N ASP A 68 -8.67 -7.95 10.60
CA ASP A 68 -7.90 -8.99 11.31
C ASP A 68 -7.44 -8.59 12.72
N GLY A 69 -8.24 -7.78 13.43
CA GLY A 69 -7.91 -7.29 14.77
C GLY A 69 -7.03 -6.04 14.81
N TYR A 70 -6.60 -5.53 13.64
CA TYR A 70 -5.83 -4.30 13.51
C TYR A 70 -6.73 -3.13 13.13
N ILE A 71 -6.38 -1.95 13.61
CA ILE A 71 -6.92 -0.67 13.14
C ILE A 71 -5.96 -0.12 12.09
N ILE A 72 -6.45 0.08 10.88
CA ILE A 72 -5.65 0.44 9.71
C ILE A 72 -6.22 1.75 9.15
N LYS A 73 -5.37 2.77 9.04
CA LYS A 73 -5.71 4.01 8.34
C LYS A 73 -5.73 3.79 6.83
N ARG A 74 -6.67 4.42 6.13
CA ARG A 74 -6.70 4.34 4.67
C ARG A 74 -5.75 5.35 4.06
N PHE A 75 -4.84 4.82 3.25
CA PHE A 75 -3.91 5.62 2.45
C PHE A 75 -4.35 5.51 1.00
N TYR A 76 -4.88 6.60 0.47
CA TYR A 76 -5.29 6.68 -0.92
C TYR A 76 -4.14 7.23 -1.77
N PRO A 77 -3.83 6.62 -2.92
CA PRO A 77 -2.85 7.17 -3.84
C PRO A 77 -3.31 8.55 -4.32
N LYS A 78 -2.38 9.51 -4.41
CA LYS A 78 -2.67 10.82 -4.98
C LYS A 78 -2.77 10.80 -6.51
N GLY A 79 -2.25 9.75 -7.16
CA GLY A 79 -2.18 9.65 -8.61
C GLY A 79 -0.97 10.41 -9.20
N GLU A 80 0.07 10.64 -8.40
CA GLU A 80 1.27 11.43 -8.81
C GLU A 80 2.24 10.65 -9.71
N LEU A 81 1.75 9.74 -10.56
CA LEU A 81 2.58 9.16 -11.62
C LEU A 81 2.69 10.06 -12.87
N ASP A 82 1.96 11.18 -12.88
CA ASP A 82 1.98 12.19 -13.93
C ASP A 82 2.03 13.59 -13.28
N ALA A 83 3.24 14.05 -12.94
CA ALA A 83 3.49 15.46 -12.62
C ALA A 83 4.92 15.91 -12.97
N ASP A 84 5.58 15.23 -13.91
CA ASP A 84 6.86 15.68 -14.48
C ASP A 84 6.83 15.43 -16.01
N ASP A 85 5.87 16.09 -16.67
CA ASP A 85 5.96 16.47 -18.09
C ASP A 85 5.57 17.95 -18.17
N GLU A 86 6.51 18.84 -17.80
CA GLU A 86 6.60 20.20 -18.35
C GLU A 86 8.03 20.75 -18.32
#